data_AF-A0A9D3C3E4-F1
#
_entry.id   AF-A0A9D3C3E4-F1
#
_cell.length_a   1.000
_cell.length_b   1.000
_cell.length_c   1.000
_cell.angle_alpha   90.00
_cell.angle_beta   90.00
_cell.angle_gamma   90.00
#
_symmetry.space_group_name_H-M   'P 1'
#
loop_
_entity.id
_entity.type
_entity.pdbx_description
1 polymer ?
#
loop_
_entity_poly.entity_id
_entity_poly.type
_entity_poly.pdbx_seq_one_letter_code
_entity_poly.pdbx_strand_id
1 'polypeptide(L)'
;MLVTPFCLILTACLQVSPDRSQFFRYDSISLSCEHQLNSTGWKVKRKTPEGGIRPCSTGWGQASSGSSCLIKNTYPTDTGVYWCESDMGERSNSINITITDRPVILESPTLPVSEGAAVTLRCKAATNPSKYNFFKDGRSISSNSSGELIIQSASKSDEGLYSCSVVGLGESLESWMVVSGDRKHLQVELILKNESPSTAPLPSPSASGSPSASGSPPVLRVLSHLVVGTPYLVSTILLGLIYRDRRRAAQRVMDQRGSQDVIMENVV
;
A
#
# COMPACT_ATOMS: atom_id res chain seq x y z
N MET A 1 15.72 11.31 -18.74
CA MET A 1 15.31 11.87 -17.43
C MET A 1 14.58 10.77 -16.69
N LEU A 2 15.14 10.27 -15.59
CA LEU A 2 14.60 9.12 -14.85
C LEU A 2 13.24 9.48 -14.27
N VAL A 3 12.21 8.77 -14.72
CA VAL A 3 10.84 8.89 -14.22
C VAL A 3 10.77 7.98 -13.01
N THR A 4 10.86 8.55 -11.80
CA THR A 4 10.64 7.79 -10.58
C THR A 4 9.14 7.44 -10.47
N PRO A 5 8.77 6.17 -10.25
CA PRO A 5 7.37 5.79 -10.07
C PRO A 5 6.81 6.52 -8.84
N PHE A 6 5.53 6.88 -8.90
CA PHE A 6 4.80 7.68 -7.92
C PHE A 6 5.07 7.27 -6.46
N CYS A 7 6.07 7.89 -5.85
CA CYS A 7 6.19 7.98 -4.41
C CYS A 7 5.72 9.37 -3.99
N LEU A 8 4.66 9.42 -3.20
CA LEU A 8 4.19 10.68 -2.62
C LEU A 8 5.36 11.29 -1.82
N ILE A 9 5.56 12.60 -1.99
CA ILE A 9 6.75 13.35 -1.52
C ILE A 9 6.93 13.31 0.02
N LEU A 10 6.02 12.66 0.76
CA LEU A 10 5.94 12.64 2.22
C LEU A 10 6.10 11.25 2.86
N THR A 11 6.21 10.16 2.09
CA THR A 11 6.31 8.78 2.65
C THR A 11 7.43 8.00 1.99
N ALA A 12 8.02 7.02 2.68
CA ALA A 12 9.02 6.14 2.04
C ALA A 12 8.39 5.26 0.95
N CYS A 13 9.16 4.95 -0.09
CA CYS A 13 8.85 3.95 -1.10
C CYS A 13 9.60 2.67 -0.81
N LEU A 14 8.94 1.52 -0.78
CA LEU A 14 9.64 0.25 -0.91
C LEU A 14 9.98 0.03 -2.39
N GLN A 15 11.27 -0.14 -2.67
CA GLN A 15 11.82 -0.56 -3.97
C GLN A 15 12.38 -1.98 -3.85
N VAL A 16 12.28 -2.75 -4.93
CA VAL A 16 12.83 -4.11 -5.04
C VAL A 16 13.89 -4.13 -6.13
N SER A 17 15.04 -4.71 -5.85
CA SER A 17 16.11 -4.92 -6.82
C SER A 17 16.47 -6.40 -6.90
N PRO A 18 16.41 -7.02 -8.10
CA PRO A 18 15.89 -6.45 -9.36
C PRO A 18 14.39 -6.13 -9.31
N ASP A 19 13.92 -5.16 -10.10
CA ASP A 19 12.50 -4.72 -10.12
C ASP A 19 11.61 -5.77 -10.81
N ARG A 20 11.26 -6.81 -10.06
CA ARG A 20 10.32 -7.85 -10.46
C ARG A 20 9.58 -8.43 -9.26
N SER A 21 8.34 -8.90 -9.46
CA SER A 21 7.52 -9.47 -8.39
C SER A 21 7.71 -10.98 -8.17
N GLN A 22 8.27 -11.69 -9.15
CA GLN A 22 8.52 -13.13 -9.09
C GLN A 22 10.01 -13.46 -9.12
N PHE A 23 10.40 -14.46 -8.35
CA PHE A 23 11.78 -14.93 -8.21
C PHE A 23 11.83 -16.46 -8.18
N PHE A 24 12.94 -17.01 -8.64
CA PHE A 24 13.24 -18.42 -8.42
C PHE A 24 13.71 -18.63 -6.98
N ARG A 25 13.63 -19.88 -6.51
CA ARG A 25 14.37 -20.30 -5.33
C ARG A 25 15.86 -20.00 -5.51
N TYR A 26 16.51 -19.56 -4.43
CA TYR A 26 17.93 -19.17 -4.37
C TYR A 26 18.29 -17.89 -5.12
N ASP A 27 17.31 -17.14 -5.64
CA ASP A 27 17.57 -15.77 -6.07
C ASP A 27 17.97 -14.90 -4.85
N SER A 28 18.73 -13.84 -5.12
CA SER A 28 19.01 -12.79 -4.16
C SER A 28 18.11 -11.58 -4.44
N ILE A 29 17.51 -11.02 -3.39
CA ILE A 29 16.63 -9.84 -3.47
C ILE A 29 17.13 -8.76 -2.52
N SER A 30 17.24 -7.53 -3.01
CA SER A 30 17.47 -6.35 -2.18
C SER A 30 16.19 -5.51 -2.09
N LEU A 31 15.76 -5.25 -0.87
CA LEU A 31 14.61 -4.40 -0.55
C LEU A 31 15.11 -3.11 0.07
N SER A 32 14.68 -1.96 -0.42
CA SER A 32 15.14 -0.66 0.09
C SER A 32 13.99 0.32 0.28
N CYS A 33 13.96 0.97 1.45
CA CYS A 33 13.06 2.07 1.73
C CYS A 33 13.71 3.37 1.23
N GLU A 34 13.28 3.83 0.06
CA GLU A 34 13.73 5.11 -0.49
C GLU A 34 12.93 6.26 0.14
N HIS A 35 13.63 7.25 0.68
CA HIS A 35 13.03 8.47 1.22
C HIS A 35 13.84 9.70 0.80
N GLN A 36 13.17 10.70 0.22
CA GLN A 36 13.83 11.92 -0.28
C GLN A 36 14.50 12.75 0.81
N LEU A 37 14.10 12.61 2.08
CA LEU A 37 14.63 13.42 3.21
C LEU A 37 15.61 12.66 4.12
N ASN A 38 16.22 11.56 3.67
CA ASN A 38 17.23 10.80 4.45
C ASN A 38 16.79 10.49 5.89
N SER A 39 15.53 10.08 6.07
CA SER A 39 14.99 9.80 7.40
C SER A 39 15.50 8.44 7.87
N THR A 40 16.28 8.46 8.95
CA THR A 40 16.74 7.27 9.67
C THR A 40 15.56 6.71 10.47
N GLY A 41 15.22 5.44 10.28
CA GLY A 41 14.17 4.78 11.07
C GLY A 41 13.18 3.90 10.29
N TRP A 42 13.22 3.91 8.95
CA TRP A 42 12.41 3.00 8.15
C TRP A 42 12.99 1.59 8.17
N LYS A 43 12.17 0.62 8.56
CA LYS A 43 12.55 -0.80 8.61
C LYS A 43 11.69 -1.58 7.62
N VAL A 44 12.34 -2.40 6.80
CA VAL A 44 11.65 -3.37 5.96
C VAL A 44 10.99 -4.41 6.87
N LYS A 45 9.70 -4.64 6.66
CA LYS A 45 8.91 -5.71 7.27
C LYS A 45 8.31 -6.59 6.19
N ARG A 46 8.02 -7.83 6.57
CA ARG A 46 7.31 -8.78 5.73
C ARG A 46 6.17 -9.42 6.48
N LYS A 47 5.15 -9.86 5.74
CA LYS A 47 4.12 -10.79 6.18
C LYS A 47 4.13 -12.01 5.26
N THR A 48 4.50 -13.15 5.82
CA THR A 48 4.44 -14.45 5.13
C THR A 48 3.25 -15.25 5.67
N PRO A 49 2.68 -16.20 4.90
CA PRO A 49 1.53 -17.00 5.34
C PRO A 49 1.77 -17.74 6.66
N GLU A 50 2.97 -18.30 6.83
CA GLU A 50 3.33 -19.16 7.97
C GLU A 50 4.08 -18.39 9.07
N GLY A 51 4.76 -17.30 8.74
CA GLY A 51 5.68 -16.60 9.64
C GLY A 51 5.14 -15.32 10.27
N GLY A 52 3.91 -14.92 9.95
CA GLY A 52 3.31 -13.66 10.44
C GLY A 52 4.10 -12.42 10.02
N ILE A 53 3.95 -11.32 10.77
CA ILE A 53 4.65 -10.06 10.51
C ILE A 53 6.00 -10.06 11.21
N ARG A 54 7.09 -9.88 10.46
CA ARG A 54 8.46 -9.85 11.01
C ARG A 54 9.29 -8.71 10.40
N PRO A 55 10.09 -7.98 11.20
CA PRO A 55 11.06 -7.03 10.66
C PRO A 55 12.27 -7.75 10.06
N CYS A 56 12.94 -7.07 9.13
CA CYS A 56 14.19 -7.56 8.55
C CYS A 56 15.23 -7.76 9.66
N SER A 57 15.64 -9.00 9.83
CA SER A 57 16.52 -9.44 10.89
C SER A 57 17.18 -10.76 10.51
N THR A 58 18.26 -11.07 11.22
CA THR A 58 18.95 -12.36 11.10
C THR A 58 17.95 -13.49 11.26
N GLY A 59 17.90 -14.38 10.27
CA GLY A 59 16.94 -15.48 10.19
C GLY A 59 16.19 -15.52 8.86
N TRP A 60 16.01 -14.37 8.21
CA TRP A 60 15.49 -14.32 6.84
C TRP A 60 16.05 -13.21 5.97
N GLY A 61 16.67 -12.19 6.56
CA GLY A 61 17.30 -11.10 5.83
C GLY A 61 18.51 -10.54 6.57
N GLN A 62 19.27 -9.70 5.89
CA GLN A 62 20.37 -8.94 6.46
C GLN A 62 20.04 -7.47 6.33
N ALA A 63 19.79 -6.81 7.47
CA ALA A 63 19.59 -5.38 7.49
C ALA A 63 20.95 -4.68 7.26
N SER A 64 21.02 -3.83 6.24
CA SER A 64 22.20 -2.99 5.96
C SER A 64 22.03 -1.59 6.53
N SER A 65 23.15 -0.86 6.67
CA SER A 65 23.15 0.55 7.03
C SER A 65 22.33 1.35 6.01
N GLY A 66 21.22 1.92 6.44
CA GLY A 66 20.27 2.61 5.57
C GLY A 66 19.14 1.69 5.12
N SER A 67 18.03 1.70 5.86
CA SER A 67 16.68 1.20 5.56
C SER A 67 16.50 0.11 4.49
N SER A 68 17.41 -0.86 4.42
CA SER A 68 17.47 -1.88 3.38
C SER A 68 17.64 -3.26 3.96
N CYS A 69 17.17 -4.25 3.23
CA CYS A 69 17.13 -5.65 3.63
C CYS A 69 17.56 -6.53 2.47
N LEU A 70 18.65 -7.26 2.65
CA LEU A 70 19.15 -8.24 1.68
C LEU A 70 18.71 -9.65 2.05
N ILE A 71 17.97 -10.30 1.16
CA ILE A 71 17.66 -11.73 1.22
C ILE A 71 18.62 -12.42 0.24
N LYS A 72 19.62 -13.13 0.75
CA LYS A 72 20.66 -13.75 -0.09
C LYS A 72 20.15 -14.95 -0.89
N ASN A 73 19.36 -15.80 -0.23
CA ASN A 73 18.80 -17.03 -0.79
C ASN A 73 17.32 -17.06 -0.47
N THR A 74 16.48 -16.90 -1.49
CA THR A 74 15.04 -16.98 -1.36
C THR A 74 14.54 -18.43 -1.32
N TYR A 75 13.50 -18.68 -0.53
CA TYR A 75 12.76 -19.93 -0.48
C TYR A 75 11.26 -19.68 -0.71
N PRO A 76 10.47 -20.68 -1.17
CA PRO A 76 9.02 -20.51 -1.33
C PRO A 76 8.31 -19.96 -0.09
N THR A 77 8.81 -20.28 1.11
CA THR A 77 8.33 -19.78 2.41
C THR A 77 8.53 -18.28 2.62
N ASP A 78 9.39 -17.64 1.82
CA ASP A 78 9.58 -16.19 1.81
C ASP A 78 8.51 -15.47 0.97
N THR A 79 7.61 -16.20 0.28
CA THR A 79 6.49 -15.61 -0.45
C THR A 79 5.60 -14.82 0.50
N GLY A 80 5.29 -13.58 0.14
CA GLY A 80 4.48 -12.72 1.00
C GLY A 80 4.46 -11.26 0.59
N VAL A 81 3.95 -10.45 1.52
CA VAL A 81 3.80 -9.00 1.36
C VAL A 81 4.94 -8.30 2.10
N TYR A 82 5.59 -7.35 1.44
CA TYR A 82 6.71 -6.58 1.96
C TYR A 82 6.37 -5.09 1.99
N TRP A 83 6.79 -4.38 3.03
CA TRP A 83 6.63 -2.92 3.15
C TRP A 83 7.73 -2.32 4.03
N CYS A 84 7.87 -1.01 3.99
CA CYS A 84 8.66 -0.23 4.93
C CYS A 84 7.75 0.34 6.00
N GLU A 85 8.20 0.29 7.25
CA GLU A 85 7.50 0.88 8.39
C GLU A 85 8.43 1.81 9.17
N SER A 86 7.96 3.01 9.49
CA SER A 86 8.70 3.97 10.32
C SER A 86 8.56 3.63 11.81
N ASP A 87 9.43 4.17 12.66
CA ASP A 87 9.31 4.01 14.12
C ASP A 87 8.02 4.64 14.70
N MET A 88 7.36 5.52 13.94
CA MET A 88 6.05 6.10 14.28
C MET A 88 4.85 5.28 13.76
N GLY A 89 5.10 4.14 13.10
CA GLY A 89 4.07 3.25 12.57
C GLY A 89 3.51 3.64 11.19
N GLU A 90 4.12 4.60 10.50
CA GLU A 90 3.75 4.94 9.13
C GLU A 90 4.21 3.84 8.17
N ARG A 91 3.46 3.62 7.09
CA ARG A 91 3.68 2.49 6.18
C ARG A 91 3.82 2.94 4.73
N SER A 92 4.81 2.39 4.03
CA SER A 92 4.99 2.60 2.58
C SER A 92 3.96 1.84 1.75
N ASN A 93 4.10 1.91 0.42
CA ASN A 93 3.52 0.93 -0.49
C ASN A 93 3.88 -0.50 -0.06
N SER A 94 2.99 -1.43 -0.41
CA SER A 94 3.17 -2.86 -0.17
C SER A 94 3.44 -3.57 -1.48
N ILE A 95 4.41 -4.47 -1.50
CA ILE A 95 4.78 -5.23 -2.69
C ILE A 95 4.58 -6.71 -2.38
N ASN A 96 3.92 -7.41 -3.30
CA ASN A 96 3.79 -8.87 -3.25
C ASN A 96 4.98 -9.48 -3.96
N ILE A 97 5.74 -10.31 -3.24
CA ILE A 97 6.88 -11.04 -3.80
C ILE A 97 6.56 -12.52 -3.73
N THR A 98 6.71 -13.20 -4.87
CA THR A 98 6.47 -14.63 -4.99
C THR A 98 7.75 -15.36 -5.33
N ILE A 99 8.08 -16.36 -4.52
CA ILE A 99 9.24 -17.23 -4.72
C ILE A 99 8.70 -18.59 -5.14
N THR A 100 9.16 -19.10 -6.27
CA THR A 100 8.62 -20.32 -6.87
C THR A 100 9.71 -21.31 -7.26
N ASP A 101 9.35 -22.59 -7.21
CA ASP A 101 10.13 -23.71 -7.76
C ASP A 101 9.73 -24.04 -9.21
N ARG A 102 8.80 -23.28 -9.80
CA ARG A 102 8.48 -23.40 -11.22
C ARG A 102 9.71 -23.08 -12.07
N PRO A 103 9.88 -23.73 -13.23
CA PRO A 103 11.01 -23.50 -14.11
C PRO A 103 10.90 -22.20 -14.94
N VAL A 104 9.75 -21.52 -14.86
CA VAL A 104 9.44 -20.29 -15.61
C VAL A 104 8.86 -19.24 -14.64
N ILE A 105 9.32 -18.00 -14.75
CA ILE A 105 8.77 -16.83 -14.05
C ILE A 105 8.51 -15.69 -15.03
N LEU A 106 7.57 -14.82 -14.66
CA LEU A 106 7.36 -13.54 -15.33
C LEU A 106 8.02 -12.42 -14.53
N GLU A 107 8.96 -11.72 -15.15
CA GLU A 107 9.52 -10.48 -14.62
C GLU A 107 8.56 -9.33 -15.00
N SER A 108 7.69 -8.99 -14.06
CA SER A 108 6.79 -7.82 -14.14
C SER A 108 7.14 -6.79 -13.06
N PRO A 109 7.00 -5.48 -13.34
CA PRO A 109 7.36 -4.43 -12.40
C PRO A 109 6.60 -4.55 -11.08
N THR A 110 7.26 -4.19 -9.98
CA THR A 110 6.66 -4.27 -8.64
C THR A 110 5.80 -3.07 -8.27
N LEU A 111 5.93 -1.98 -9.03
CA LEU A 111 5.21 -0.73 -8.85
C LEU A 111 4.25 -0.47 -10.02
N PRO A 112 3.18 0.31 -9.80
CA PRO A 112 2.29 0.72 -10.88
C PRO A 112 3.06 1.43 -12.00
N VAL A 113 2.77 1.06 -13.25
CA VAL A 113 3.32 1.69 -14.43
C VAL A 113 2.54 2.97 -14.72
N SER A 114 3.22 4.10 -14.92
CA SER A 114 2.55 5.34 -15.30
C SER A 114 2.01 5.26 -16.73
N GLU A 115 0.83 5.80 -16.98
CA GLU A 115 0.34 5.97 -18.36
C GLU A 115 1.34 6.73 -19.23
N GLY A 116 1.49 6.28 -20.47
CA GLY A 116 2.47 6.80 -21.43
C GLY A 116 3.90 6.29 -21.23
N ALA A 117 4.21 5.60 -20.13
CA ALA A 117 5.53 5.03 -19.92
C ALA A 117 5.71 3.71 -20.70
N ALA A 118 6.94 3.42 -21.09
CA ALA A 118 7.30 2.13 -21.65
C ALA A 118 7.52 1.10 -20.52
N VAL A 119 7.03 -0.12 -20.70
CA VAL A 119 7.27 -1.25 -19.80
C VAL A 119 7.67 -2.48 -20.60
N THR A 120 8.65 -3.22 -20.10
CA THR A 120 9.09 -4.49 -20.66
C THR A 120 8.80 -5.60 -19.67
N LEU A 121 7.95 -6.56 -20.07
CA LEU A 121 7.73 -7.80 -19.36
C LEU A 121 8.67 -8.85 -19.92
N ARG A 122 9.40 -9.56 -19.06
CA ARG A 122 10.37 -10.58 -19.49
C ARG A 122 10.00 -11.95 -18.96
N CYS A 123 9.94 -12.94 -19.83
CA CYS A 123 9.75 -14.33 -19.46
C CYS A 123 11.11 -14.96 -19.23
N LYS A 124 11.38 -15.43 -18.01
CA LYS A 124 12.65 -16.05 -17.65
C LYS A 124 12.44 -17.53 -17.38
N ALA A 125 13.28 -18.36 -17.98
CA ALA A 125 13.32 -19.79 -17.74
C ALA A 125 14.72 -20.23 -17.28
N ALA A 126 14.81 -21.41 -16.67
CA ALA A 126 16.09 -21.99 -16.27
C ALA A 126 17.00 -22.35 -17.46
N THR A 127 16.41 -22.54 -18.65
CA THR A 127 17.11 -22.79 -19.92
C THR A 127 16.83 -21.66 -20.91
N ASN A 128 17.48 -21.70 -22.08
CA ASN A 128 17.22 -20.78 -23.20
C ASN A 128 16.29 -21.44 -24.24
N PRO A 129 14.97 -21.41 -24.05
CA PRO A 129 14.03 -21.95 -25.02
C PRO A 129 13.98 -21.13 -26.32
N SER A 130 13.53 -21.78 -27.39
CA SER A 130 13.38 -21.16 -28.71
C SER A 130 12.11 -20.34 -28.88
N LYS A 131 11.11 -20.54 -28.00
CA LYS A 131 9.79 -19.91 -28.13
C LYS A 131 9.13 -19.67 -26.77
N TYR A 132 8.68 -18.44 -26.58
CA TYR A 132 7.92 -17.96 -25.45
C TYR A 132 6.53 -17.52 -25.92
N ASN A 133 5.50 -17.78 -25.12
CA ASN A 133 4.16 -17.25 -25.35
C ASN A 133 3.76 -16.39 -24.15
N PHE A 134 3.24 -15.20 -24.41
CA PHE A 134 2.72 -14.29 -23.39
C PHE A 134 1.20 -14.30 -23.40
N PHE A 135 0.62 -14.28 -22.21
CA PHE A 135 -0.81 -14.22 -22.01
C PHE A 135 -1.16 -12.97 -21.19
N LYS A 136 -2.33 -12.42 -21.51
CA LYS A 136 -3.00 -11.39 -20.71
C LYS A 136 -4.44 -11.83 -20.50
N ASP A 137 -4.88 -11.87 -19.25
CA ASP A 137 -6.24 -12.26 -18.86
C ASP A 137 -6.64 -13.63 -19.46
N GLY A 138 -5.69 -14.58 -19.45
CA GLY A 138 -5.83 -15.93 -20.01
C GLY A 138 -5.77 -16.03 -21.54
N ARG A 139 -5.56 -14.93 -22.27
CA ARG A 139 -5.51 -14.89 -23.74
C ARG A 139 -4.09 -14.70 -24.24
N SER A 140 -3.69 -15.46 -25.25
CA SER A 140 -2.38 -15.29 -25.90
C SER A 140 -2.31 -13.95 -26.63
N ILE A 141 -1.34 -13.11 -26.26
CA ILE A 141 -1.13 -11.78 -26.83
C ILE A 141 0.16 -11.65 -27.64
N SER A 142 1.15 -12.52 -27.40
CA SER A 142 2.41 -12.50 -28.14
C SER A 142 3.09 -13.86 -28.13
N SER A 143 3.86 -14.15 -29.18
CA SER A 143 4.70 -15.33 -29.28
C SER A 143 6.00 -14.95 -29.97
N ASN A 144 7.14 -15.14 -29.31
CA ASN A 144 8.44 -14.70 -29.80
C ASN A 144 9.58 -15.55 -29.24
N SER A 145 10.79 -15.37 -29.79
CA SER A 145 12.01 -16.04 -29.32
C SER A 145 12.85 -15.18 -28.36
N SER A 146 12.55 -13.88 -28.22
CA SER A 146 13.31 -12.98 -27.33
C SER A 146 12.95 -13.16 -25.86
N GLY A 147 11.75 -13.68 -25.56
CA GLY A 147 11.24 -13.77 -24.19
C GLY A 147 10.87 -12.40 -23.63
N GLU A 148 10.61 -11.41 -24.48
CA GLU A 148 10.27 -10.05 -24.08
C GLU A 148 8.95 -9.61 -24.72
N LEU A 149 8.15 -8.90 -23.94
CA LEU A 149 6.94 -8.20 -24.38
C LEU A 149 7.09 -6.73 -23.99
N ILE A 150 7.17 -5.85 -24.99
CA ILE A 150 7.39 -4.42 -24.79
C ILE A 150 6.09 -3.67 -25.08
N ILE A 151 5.58 -2.95 -24.09
CA ILE A 151 4.48 -2.00 -24.23
C ILE A 151 5.12 -0.61 -24.26
N GLN A 152 5.12 0.02 -25.44
CA GLN A 152 5.86 1.28 -25.65
C GLN A 152 5.24 2.48 -24.93
N SER A 153 3.92 2.48 -24.77
CA SER A 153 3.15 3.56 -24.16
C SER A 153 1.97 2.95 -23.41
N ALA A 154 2.17 2.68 -22.12
CA ALA A 154 1.18 2.03 -21.28
C ALA A 154 -0.12 2.85 -21.19
N SER A 155 -1.25 2.16 -21.25
CA SER A 155 -2.58 2.73 -21.12
C SER A 155 -3.39 1.96 -20.08
N LYS A 156 -4.52 2.51 -19.61
CA LYS A 156 -5.40 1.76 -18.71
C LYS A 156 -5.88 0.41 -19.27
N SER A 157 -5.91 0.24 -20.60
CA SER A 157 -6.28 -1.02 -21.25
C SER A 157 -5.20 -2.12 -21.13
N ASP A 158 -3.97 -1.74 -20.80
CA ASP A 158 -2.86 -2.67 -20.55
C ASP A 158 -2.88 -3.19 -19.10
N GLU A 159 -3.70 -2.64 -18.21
CA GLU A 159 -3.90 -3.22 -16.89
C GLU A 159 -4.52 -4.62 -17.01
N GLY A 160 -3.99 -5.58 -16.25
CA GLY A 160 -4.52 -6.94 -16.23
C GLY A 160 -3.55 -7.97 -15.67
N LEU A 161 -3.93 -9.24 -15.83
CA LEU A 161 -3.21 -10.38 -15.29
C LEU A 161 -2.32 -10.99 -16.39
N TYR A 162 -1.00 -10.92 -16.20
CA TYR A 162 -0.04 -11.39 -17.19
C TYR A 162 0.63 -12.70 -16.75
N SER A 163 0.86 -13.59 -17.70
CA SER A 163 1.69 -14.79 -17.53
C SER A 163 2.49 -15.06 -18.81
N CYS A 164 3.45 -15.97 -18.72
CA CYS A 164 4.14 -16.48 -19.89
C CYS A 164 4.35 -17.99 -19.80
N SER A 165 4.41 -18.66 -20.95
CA SER A 165 4.74 -20.07 -21.04
C SER A 165 5.93 -20.33 -21.95
N VAL A 166 6.63 -21.41 -21.64
CA VAL A 166 7.70 -21.98 -22.43
C VAL A 166 7.34 -23.40 -22.80
N VAL A 167 7.43 -23.72 -24.09
CA VAL A 167 7.14 -25.07 -24.59
C VAL A 167 8.08 -26.07 -23.90
N GLY A 168 7.49 -27.08 -23.25
CA GLY A 168 8.23 -28.12 -22.52
C GLY A 168 8.61 -27.79 -21.07
N LEU A 169 8.48 -26.54 -20.62
CA LEU A 169 8.72 -26.15 -19.22
C LEU A 169 7.45 -25.74 -18.46
N GLY A 170 6.39 -25.37 -19.19
CA GLY A 170 5.12 -24.96 -18.61
C GLY A 170 4.98 -23.45 -18.49
N GLU A 171 4.15 -23.00 -17.55
CA GLU A 171 3.72 -21.60 -17.40
C GLU A 171 4.22 -20.98 -16.09
N SER A 172 4.53 -19.68 -16.14
CA SER A 172 4.81 -18.85 -14.99
C SER A 172 3.59 -18.72 -14.09
N LEU A 173 3.78 -18.19 -12.88
CA LEU A 173 2.64 -17.66 -12.12
C LEU A 173 2.13 -16.40 -12.80
N GLU A 174 0.85 -16.11 -12.55
CA GLU A 174 0.22 -14.89 -12.99
C GLU A 174 0.67 -13.69 -12.14
N SER A 175 0.83 -12.53 -12.78
CA SER A 175 1.20 -11.27 -12.12
C SER A 175 0.30 -10.14 -12.60
N TRP A 176 -0.29 -9.42 -11.65
CA TRP A 176 -1.17 -8.30 -11.96
C TRP A 176 -0.34 -7.03 -12.23
N MET A 177 -0.39 -6.52 -13.45
CA MET A 177 0.25 -5.26 -13.82
C MET A 177 -0.77 -4.13 -13.71
N VAL A 178 -0.52 -3.17 -12.82
CA VAL A 178 -1.35 -1.98 -12.63
C VAL A 178 -0.85 -0.86 -13.52
N VAL A 179 -1.76 -0.16 -14.19
CA VAL A 179 -1.44 1.08 -14.90
C VAL A 179 -2.11 2.26 -14.18
N SER A 180 -1.29 3.20 -13.71
CA SER A 180 -1.74 4.40 -13.02
C SER A 180 -1.95 5.54 -14.00
N GLY A 181 -3.16 6.08 -14.02
CA GLY A 181 -3.48 7.27 -14.78
C GLY A 181 -2.66 8.47 -14.33
N ASP A 182 -2.23 9.28 -15.30
CA ASP A 182 -1.48 10.50 -15.03
C ASP A 182 -2.43 11.50 -14.33
N ARG A 183 -2.24 11.74 -13.02
CA ARG A 183 -3.03 12.70 -12.23
C ARG A 183 -2.78 14.17 -12.62
N LYS A 184 -2.33 14.44 -13.85
CA LYS A 184 -2.17 15.80 -14.37
C LYS A 184 -3.50 16.54 -14.52
N HIS A 185 -4.64 15.85 -14.57
CA HIS A 185 -5.95 16.51 -14.67
C HIS A 185 -6.55 16.94 -13.30
N LEU A 186 -6.22 16.26 -12.19
CA LEU A 186 -6.79 16.61 -10.88
C LEU A 186 -6.15 17.86 -10.25
N GLN A 187 -4.93 18.22 -10.64
CA GLN A 187 -4.32 19.47 -10.18
C GLN A 187 -4.84 20.70 -10.93
N VAL A 188 -5.31 20.57 -12.17
CA VAL A 188 -5.86 21.70 -12.95
C VAL A 188 -7.26 22.09 -12.46
N GLU A 189 -8.06 21.12 -12.03
CA GLU A 189 -9.43 21.40 -11.57
C GLU A 189 -9.51 22.09 -10.19
N LEU A 190 -8.42 22.02 -9.40
CA LEU A 190 -8.28 22.80 -8.17
C LEU A 190 -7.81 24.24 -8.43
N ILE A 191 -7.18 24.52 -9.57
CA ILE A 191 -6.67 25.85 -9.92
C ILE A 191 -7.73 26.70 -10.64
N LEU A 192 -8.62 26.08 -11.43
CA LEU A 192 -9.67 26.81 -12.17
C LEU A 192 -10.93 27.15 -11.37
N LYS A 193 -11.10 26.62 -10.14
CA LYS A 193 -12.26 26.97 -9.29
C LYS A 193 -12.08 28.25 -8.47
N ASN A 194 -10.94 28.94 -8.59
CA ASN A 194 -10.65 30.14 -7.80
C ASN A 194 -10.74 31.47 -8.58
N GLU A 195 -11.27 31.49 -9.81
CA GLU A 195 -11.50 32.73 -10.55
C GLU A 195 -13.01 33.04 -10.62
N SER A 196 -13.48 33.80 -9.64
CA SER A 196 -14.82 34.40 -9.65
C SER A 196 -14.86 35.52 -10.71
N PRO A 197 -15.79 35.50 -11.68
CA PRO A 197 -15.90 36.61 -12.64
C PRO A 197 -16.63 37.79 -11.99
N SER A 198 -15.90 38.89 -11.80
CA SER A 198 -16.47 40.22 -11.60
C SER A 198 -16.86 40.80 -12.97
N THR A 199 -18.06 41.39 -13.10
CA THR A 199 -18.31 42.78 -13.58
C THR A 199 -19.75 42.97 -14.09
N ALA A 200 -20.50 43.92 -13.51
CA ALA A 200 -21.40 44.88 -14.20
C ALA A 200 -21.95 45.95 -13.21
N PRO A 201 -22.35 47.18 -13.64
CA PRO A 201 -22.23 48.43 -12.84
C PRO A 201 -23.55 49.13 -12.38
N LEU A 202 -23.41 49.93 -11.29
CA LEU A 202 -24.14 51.14 -10.80
C LEU A 202 -25.67 51.11 -10.51
N PRO A 203 -26.27 52.07 -9.75
CA PRO A 203 -25.74 53.29 -9.13
C PRO A 203 -26.04 53.52 -7.63
N SER A 204 -25.42 54.58 -7.08
CA SER A 204 -25.55 55.18 -5.74
C SER A 204 -26.97 55.67 -5.39
N PRO A 205 -27.33 55.81 -4.09
CA PRO A 205 -27.08 57.09 -3.43
C PRO A 205 -26.63 57.02 -1.94
N SER A 206 -26.10 58.15 -1.51
CA SER A 206 -25.57 58.56 -0.21
C SER A 206 -26.56 58.55 0.96
N ALA A 207 -26.10 58.21 2.18
CA ALA A 207 -26.11 59.10 3.37
C ALA A 207 -25.65 58.38 4.66
N SER A 208 -24.68 59.02 5.32
CA SER A 208 -24.33 59.09 6.76
C SER A 208 -24.98 58.16 7.81
N GLY A 209 -24.13 57.58 8.67
CA GLY A 209 -24.51 57.22 10.05
C GLY A 209 -23.56 56.23 10.75
N SER A 210 -22.69 56.74 11.63
CA SER A 210 -22.11 55.98 12.75
C SER A 210 -22.89 56.36 14.03
N PRO A 211 -22.63 55.79 15.23
CA PRO A 211 -22.21 54.44 15.63
C PRO A 211 -23.18 53.86 16.68
N SER A 212 -23.13 52.56 17.03
CA SER A 212 -23.34 52.09 18.42
C SER A 212 -23.15 50.58 18.61
N ALA A 213 -22.48 50.26 19.72
CA ALA A 213 -22.31 48.94 20.29
C ALA A 213 -23.62 48.38 20.86
N SER A 214 -23.77 47.05 20.91
CA SER A 214 -24.47 46.39 22.03
C SER A 214 -24.10 44.90 22.11
N GLY A 215 -23.62 44.50 23.29
CA GLY A 215 -23.31 43.12 23.63
C GLY A 215 -24.57 42.29 23.91
N SER A 216 -24.51 41.01 23.58
CA SER A 216 -25.57 40.03 23.84
C SER A 216 -25.50 39.51 25.30
N PRO A 217 -26.63 39.18 25.95
CA PRO A 217 -26.68 38.80 27.37
C PRO A 217 -26.30 37.32 27.62
N PRO A 218 -25.93 36.95 28.86
CA PRO A 218 -25.32 35.66 29.21
C PRO A 218 -26.29 34.46 29.26
N VAL A 219 -27.59 34.66 29.03
CA VAL A 219 -28.62 33.63 29.28
C VAL A 219 -28.70 32.58 28.15
N LEU A 220 -28.38 32.97 26.91
CA LEU A 220 -28.48 32.08 25.74
C LEU A 220 -27.36 31.00 25.72
N ARG A 221 -26.19 31.31 26.29
CA ARG A 221 -25.06 30.37 26.39
C ARG A 221 -25.32 29.28 27.43
N VAL A 222 -26.01 29.61 28.53
CA VAL A 222 -26.34 28.66 29.60
C VAL A 222 -27.37 27.62 29.15
N LEU A 223 -28.37 28.03 28.36
CA LEU A 223 -29.35 27.09 27.78
C LEU A 223 -28.73 26.09 26.81
N SER A 224 -27.73 26.50 26.01
CA SER A 224 -27.02 25.60 25.09
C SER A 224 -26.26 24.47 25.82
N HIS A 225 -25.60 24.80 26.93
CA HIS A 225 -24.90 23.79 27.74
C HIS A 225 -25.88 22.82 28.44
N LEU A 226 -27.04 23.29 28.88
CA LEU A 226 -28.07 22.46 29.51
C LEU A 226 -28.73 21.49 28.53
N VAL A 227 -29.02 21.90 27.30
CA VAL A 227 -29.78 21.09 26.32
C VAL A 227 -28.87 20.14 25.51
N VAL A 228 -27.60 20.51 25.26
CA VAL A 228 -26.71 19.71 24.38
C VAL A 228 -25.55 19.08 25.15
N GLY A 229 -24.99 19.77 26.15
CA GLY A 229 -23.83 19.29 26.89
C GLY A 229 -24.16 18.14 27.84
N THR A 230 -25.28 18.25 28.57
CA THR A 230 -25.69 17.23 29.54
C THR A 230 -26.05 15.87 28.90
N PRO A 231 -26.83 15.75 27.81
CA PRO A 231 -27.09 14.45 27.21
C PRO A 231 -25.84 13.82 26.58
N TYR A 232 -24.92 14.62 26.04
CA TYR A 232 -23.67 14.11 25.48
C TYR A 232 -22.74 13.55 26.56
N LEU A 233 -22.60 14.24 27.69
CA LEU A 233 -21.82 13.76 28.84
C LEU A 233 -22.44 12.49 29.45
N VAL A 234 -23.76 12.43 29.60
CA VAL A 234 -24.43 11.22 30.10
C VAL A 234 -24.27 10.04 29.12
N SER A 235 -24.37 10.28 27.81
CA SER A 235 -24.16 9.27 26.78
C SER A 235 -22.73 8.70 26.77
N THR A 236 -21.73 9.57 26.88
CA THR A 236 -20.32 9.13 26.94
C THR A 236 -19.99 8.34 28.20
N ILE A 237 -20.57 8.71 29.35
CA ILE A 237 -20.44 7.94 30.60
C ILE A 237 -21.13 6.58 30.47
N LEU A 238 -22.35 6.52 29.93
CA LEU A 238 -23.07 5.26 29.69
C LEU A 238 -22.29 4.33 28.76
N LEU A 239 -21.77 4.84 27.65
CA LEU A 239 -20.93 4.06 26.72
C LEU A 239 -19.64 3.56 27.40
N GLY A 240 -19.00 4.38 28.23
CA GLY A 240 -17.83 3.99 29.02
C GLY A 240 -18.14 2.88 30.03
N LEU A 241 -19.29 2.95 30.72
CA LEU A 241 -19.74 1.92 31.65
C LEU A 241 -20.08 0.61 30.93
N ILE A 242 -20.81 0.67 29.81
CA ILE A 242 -21.14 -0.50 28.97
C ILE A 242 -19.86 -1.13 28.42
N TYR A 243 -18.91 -0.32 27.95
CA TYR A 243 -17.62 -0.81 27.46
C TYR A 243 -16.83 -1.51 28.56
N ARG A 244 -16.77 -0.92 29.76
CA ARG A 244 -16.05 -1.49 30.91
C ARG A 244 -16.70 -2.78 31.40
N ASP A 245 -18.02 -2.88 31.36
CA ASP A 245 -18.74 -4.09 31.74
C ASP A 245 -18.53 -5.22 30.72
N ARG A 246 -18.59 -4.91 29.42
CA ARG A 246 -18.22 -5.86 28.35
C ARG A 246 -16.78 -6.34 28.46
N ARG A 247 -15.85 -5.45 28.80
CA ARG A 247 -14.44 -5.82 29.02
C ARG A 247 -14.29 -6.77 30.21
N ARG A 248 -15.01 -6.52 31.31
CA ARG A 248 -15.04 -7.41 32.48
C ARG A 248 -15.66 -8.76 32.15
N ALA A 249 -16.75 -8.79 31.37
CA ALA A 249 -17.37 -10.02 30.91
C ALA A 249 -16.41 -10.83 30.02
N ALA A 250 -15.70 -10.17 29.09
CA ALA A 250 -14.70 -10.83 28.24
C ALA A 250 -13.53 -11.40 29.05
N GLN A 251 -13.08 -10.72 30.11
CA GLN A 251 -12.04 -11.24 31.01
C GLN A 251 -12.50 -12.47 31.79
N ARG A 252 -13.75 -12.50 32.29
CA ARG A 252 -14.30 -13.70 32.95
C ARG A 252 -14.38 -14.91 32.04
N VAL A 253 -14.67 -14.72 30.75
CA VAL A 253 -14.67 -15.80 29.75
C VAL A 253 -13.25 -16.34 29.51
N MET A 254 -12.23 -15.47 29.52
CA MET A 254 -10.83 -15.90 29.38
C MET A 254 -10.32 -16.66 30.62
N ASP A 255 -10.69 -16.23 31.83
CA ASP A 255 -10.35 -16.94 33.07
C ASP A 255 -11.02 -18.33 33.14
N GLN A 256 -12.27 -18.46 32.67
CA GLN A 256 -12.94 -19.76 32.58
C GLN A 256 -12.29 -20.70 31.56
N ARG A 257 -11.79 -20.17 30.43
CA ARG A 257 -11.11 -20.97 29.40
C ARG A 257 -9.75 -21.45 29.88
N GLY A 258 -8.98 -20.60 30.57
CA GLY A 258 -7.70 -20.99 31.19
C GLY A 258 -7.85 -22.04 32.29
N SER A 259 -8.95 -22.02 33.05
CA SER A 259 -9.22 -23.04 34.07
C SER A 259 -9.63 -24.40 33.49
N GLN A 260 -10.16 -24.45 32.26
CA GLN A 260 -10.54 -25.71 31.59
C GLN A 260 -9.34 -26.42 30.95
N ASP A 261 -8.34 -25.66 30.49
CA ASP A 261 -7.11 -26.22 29.91
C ASP A 261 -6.21 -26.87 30.98
N VAL A 262 -6.22 -26.37 32.23
CA VAL A 262 -5.41 -26.93 33.34
C VAL A 262 -5.95 -28.28 33.86
N ILE A 263 -7.23 -28.60 33.66
CA ILE A 263 -7.83 -29.86 34.15
C ILE A 263 -7.49 -31.06 33.23
N MET A 264 -7.10 -30.83 31.97
CA MET A 264 -6.69 -31.91 31.05
C MET A 264 -5.22 -32.32 31.19
N GLU A 265 -4.38 -31.56 31.91
CA GLU A 265 -2.94 -31.84 31.97
C GLU A 265 -2.53 -32.80 33.12
N ASN A 266 -3.47 -33.19 34.00
CA ASN A 266 -3.19 -34.02 35.19
C ASN A 266 -3.83 -35.42 35.19
N VAL A 267 -4.11 -36.01 34.03
CA VAL A 267 -4.50 -37.44 33.94
C VAL A 267 -3.54 -38.18 33.02
N VAL A 268 -2.36 -38.53 33.55
CA VAL A 268 -1.49 -39.64 33.12
C VAL A 268 -0.86 -40.26 34.36
#